data_AF-A0A7W1A374-F1
#
_entry.id   AF-A0A7W1A374-F1
#
_cell.length_a   1.000
_cell.length_b   1.000
_cell.length_c   1.000
_cell.angle_alpha   90.00
_cell.angle_beta   90.00
_cell.angle_gamma   90.00
#
_symmetry.space_group_name_H-M   'P 1'
#
loop_
_entity.id
_entity.type
_entity.pdbx_description
1 polymer ?
#
loop_
_entity_poly.entity_id
_entity_poly.type
_entity_poly.pdbx_seq_one_letter_code
_entity_poly.pdbx_strand_id
1 'polypeptide(L)'
;MNDVYTWMNNDATKLNLVMTVSPGDPGTRTFGPSVQYVFHVTSKMGGPSMTVAQAGGTKTNVTCTFASNTSAQCWVHADATIKAYVKGDPSAPAGMTSTDGKIKVFAGRRSDPFFFNLQGFRDVIQLFKDAITAGQLTRNPFGCINGGAAAVDATFATARNKLMTLSATPAAPCNATDIDCFKTLNVMAVVVQVDKTLVNATGNTIVGVWGSTHAAP
;
A
#
# COMPACT_ATOMS: atom_id res chain seq x y z
N MET A 1 -5.62 4.10 7.26
CA MET A 1 -4.91 3.18 6.34
C MET A 1 -3.50 3.70 6.15
N ASN A 2 -2.48 2.84 6.10
CA ASN A 2 -1.11 3.23 5.74
C ASN A 2 -0.86 2.89 4.28
N ASP A 3 -0.57 1.63 3.97
CA ASP A 3 -0.15 1.19 2.63
C ASP A 3 -1.07 0.13 2.04
N VAL A 4 -0.99 -0.01 0.71
CA VAL A 4 -1.62 -1.09 -0.06
C VAL A 4 -0.56 -1.79 -0.90
N TYR A 5 -0.44 -3.10 -0.75
CA TYR A 5 0.45 -3.93 -1.57
C TYR A 5 -0.35 -4.97 -2.33
N THR A 6 0.00 -5.16 -3.59
CA THR A 6 -0.67 -6.15 -4.43
C THR A 6 0.30 -6.85 -5.36
N TRP A 7 0.14 -8.16 -5.47
CA TRP A 7 0.92 -8.97 -6.40
C TRP A 7 0.15 -10.24 -6.76
N MET A 8 0.46 -10.79 -7.93
CA MET A 8 -0.04 -12.10 -8.33
C MET A 8 0.84 -13.21 -7.74
N ASN A 9 0.26 -14.37 -7.44
CA ASN A 9 1.07 -15.58 -7.22
C ASN A 9 1.87 -15.92 -8.49
N ASN A 10 2.89 -16.78 -8.33
CA ASN A 10 3.80 -17.16 -9.43
C ASN A 10 3.08 -17.74 -10.66
N ASP A 11 1.96 -18.43 -10.48
CA ASP A 11 1.13 -19.00 -11.54
C ASP A 11 0.08 -18.02 -12.10
N ALA A 12 0.04 -16.79 -11.58
CA ALA A 12 -0.93 -15.75 -11.88
C ALA A 12 -2.40 -16.19 -11.76
N THR A 13 -2.72 -17.17 -10.91
CA THR A 13 -4.11 -17.63 -10.68
C THR A 13 -4.78 -16.88 -9.55
N LYS A 14 -4.01 -16.29 -8.62
CA LYS A 14 -4.52 -15.55 -7.48
C LYS A 14 -3.86 -14.18 -7.34
N LEU A 15 -4.65 -13.20 -6.95
CA LEU A 15 -4.22 -11.85 -6.59
C LEU A 15 -4.15 -11.76 -5.06
N ASN A 16 -3.00 -11.38 -4.54
CA ASN A 16 -2.80 -11.05 -3.13
C ASN A 16 -2.98 -9.55 -2.94
N LEU A 17 -3.73 -9.19 -1.91
CA LEU A 17 -4.11 -7.84 -1.52
C LEU A 17 -3.74 -7.66 -0.06
N VAL A 18 -2.93 -6.65 0.25
CA VAL A 18 -2.55 -6.34 1.64
C VAL A 18 -2.83 -4.88 1.90
N MET A 19 -3.54 -4.61 2.99
CA MET A 19 -3.73 -3.26 3.51
C MET A 19 -3.12 -3.22 4.91
N THR A 20 -2.15 -2.34 5.13
CA THR A 20 -1.58 -2.10 6.45
C THR A 20 -2.31 -0.95 7.14
N VAL A 21 -2.52 -1.09 8.43
CA VAL A 21 -3.18 -0.09 9.29
C VAL A 21 -2.48 -0.07 10.65
N SER A 22 -2.68 1.01 11.40
CA SER A 22 -2.14 1.13 12.74
C SER A 22 -0.61 0.96 12.83
N PRO A 23 0.17 1.88 12.23
CA PRO A 23 1.63 1.80 12.26
C PRO A 23 2.18 1.81 13.70
N GLY A 24 3.30 1.12 13.89
CA GLY A 24 3.93 0.98 15.21
C GLY A 24 3.03 0.26 16.21
N ASP A 25 2.41 -0.85 15.80
CA ASP A 25 1.51 -1.64 16.63
C ASP A 25 2.22 -2.26 17.87
N PRO A 26 1.77 -1.92 19.09
CA PRO A 26 2.35 -2.43 20.34
C PRO A 26 1.86 -3.84 20.70
N GLY A 27 1.04 -4.49 19.86
CA GLY A 27 0.49 -5.83 20.12
C GLY A 27 -0.84 -5.86 20.84
N THR A 28 -1.42 -4.70 21.20
CA THR A 28 -2.70 -4.60 21.91
C THR A 28 -3.84 -4.07 21.05
N ARG A 29 -3.58 -3.69 19.79
CA ARG A 29 -4.61 -3.13 18.91
C ARG A 29 -5.36 -4.24 18.19
N THR A 30 -6.63 -3.99 17.91
CA THR A 30 -7.54 -4.97 17.34
C THR A 30 -8.40 -4.35 16.25
N PHE A 31 -8.85 -5.17 15.30
CA PHE A 31 -9.94 -4.81 14.42
C PHE A 31 -11.26 -4.79 15.20
N GLY A 32 -12.14 -3.86 14.85
CA GLY A 32 -13.41 -3.64 15.54
C GLY A 32 -14.55 -3.28 14.60
N PRO A 33 -15.79 -3.25 15.12
CA PRO A 33 -17.03 -3.18 14.33
C PRO A 33 -17.27 -1.85 13.65
N SER A 34 -16.56 -0.79 14.02
CA SER A 34 -16.84 0.55 13.50
C SER A 34 -16.19 0.84 12.14
N VAL A 35 -15.36 -0.06 11.61
CA VAL A 35 -14.58 0.20 10.38
C VAL A 35 -14.79 -0.90 9.36
N GLN A 36 -15.04 -0.50 8.12
CA GLN A 36 -15.02 -1.34 6.94
C GLN A 36 -13.75 -1.07 6.12
N TYR A 37 -13.13 -2.14 5.60
CA TYR A 37 -11.91 -2.08 4.80
C TYR A 37 -12.23 -2.55 3.38
N VAL A 38 -11.87 -1.75 2.38
CA VAL A 38 -12.23 -2.03 0.99
C VAL A 38 -10.97 -1.97 0.12
N PHE A 39 -10.73 -3.04 -0.64
CA PHE A 39 -9.85 -3.00 -1.81
C PHE A 39 -10.70 -2.80 -3.05
N HIS A 40 -10.39 -1.77 -3.84
CA HIS A 40 -11.01 -1.51 -5.13
C HIS A 40 -10.11 -2.07 -6.21
N VAL A 41 -10.57 -3.12 -6.89
CA VAL A 41 -9.85 -3.75 -7.99
C VAL A 41 -10.51 -3.34 -9.30
N THR A 42 -9.73 -2.74 -10.19
CA THR A 42 -10.18 -2.45 -11.56
C THR A 42 -9.38 -3.30 -12.51
N SER A 43 -10.03 -4.17 -13.28
CA SER A 43 -9.35 -4.89 -14.34
C SER A 43 -9.63 -4.28 -15.72
N LYS A 44 -8.65 -4.38 -16.60
CA LYS A 44 -8.72 -3.79 -17.94
C LYS A 44 -7.88 -4.59 -18.94
N MET A 45 -8.29 -4.52 -20.21
CA MET A 45 -7.46 -4.98 -21.31
C MET A 45 -6.20 -4.12 -21.37
N GLY A 46 -5.05 -4.76 -21.18
CA GLY A 46 -3.75 -4.14 -21.40
C GLY A 46 -3.44 -4.05 -22.89
N GLY A 47 -2.62 -3.07 -23.24
CA GLY A 47 -2.10 -2.89 -24.60
C GLY A 47 -0.82 -2.05 -24.57
N PRO A 48 -0.13 -1.89 -25.72
CA PRO A 48 1.15 -1.17 -25.81
C PRO A 48 1.07 0.28 -25.29
N SER A 49 -0.13 0.86 -25.24
CA SER A 49 -0.38 2.25 -24.92
C SER A 49 -1.23 2.42 -23.66
N MET A 50 -1.16 1.51 -22.69
CA MET A 50 -1.82 1.75 -21.41
C MET A 50 -1.15 2.95 -20.73
N THR A 51 -1.79 4.11 -20.85
CA THR A 51 -1.37 5.34 -20.19
C THR A 51 -2.14 5.51 -18.88
N VAL A 52 -1.53 6.22 -17.94
CA VAL A 52 -2.11 6.54 -16.62
C VAL A 52 -3.46 7.29 -16.74
N ALA A 53 -3.77 7.85 -17.92
CA ALA A 53 -4.96 8.65 -18.19
C ALA A 53 -6.13 7.88 -18.83
N GLN A 54 -5.99 6.59 -19.17
CA GLN A 54 -7.07 5.87 -19.82
C GLN A 54 -8.17 5.46 -18.83
N ALA A 55 -9.31 6.16 -18.87
CA ALA A 55 -10.52 5.84 -18.12
C ALA A 55 -11.13 4.46 -18.50
N GLY A 56 -12.05 3.98 -17.67
CA GLY A 56 -12.77 2.71 -17.87
C GLY A 56 -12.13 1.49 -17.20
N GLY A 57 -12.73 0.32 -17.40
CA GLY A 57 -12.35 -0.94 -16.75
C GLY A 57 -13.51 -1.54 -15.95
N THR A 58 -13.39 -2.82 -15.61
CA THR A 58 -14.38 -3.53 -14.81
C THR A 58 -13.98 -3.44 -13.34
N LYS A 59 -14.82 -2.80 -12.53
CA LYS A 59 -14.60 -2.67 -11.09
C LYS A 59 -15.11 -3.89 -10.35
N THR A 60 -14.39 -4.29 -9.32
CA THR A 60 -14.79 -5.29 -8.34
C THR A 60 -14.16 -4.89 -7.02
N ASN A 61 -14.94 -4.94 -5.95
CA ASN A 61 -14.49 -4.59 -4.61
C ASN A 61 -14.30 -5.85 -3.78
N VAL A 62 -13.30 -5.83 -2.91
CA VAL A 62 -13.08 -6.82 -1.85
C VAL A 62 -13.25 -6.09 -0.53
N THR A 63 -14.35 -6.37 0.15
CA THR A 63 -14.76 -5.66 1.35
C THR A 63 -14.67 -6.58 2.55
N CYS A 64 -14.10 -6.09 3.66
CA CYS A 64 -14.00 -6.80 4.93
C CYS A 64 -14.56 -5.96 6.07
N THR A 65 -15.34 -6.59 6.95
CA THR A 65 -15.79 -6.00 8.22
C THR A 65 -15.50 -6.97 9.37
N PHE A 66 -15.37 -6.43 10.58
CA PHE A 66 -14.91 -7.16 11.76
C PHE A 66 -15.89 -6.94 12.91
N ALA A 67 -16.54 -7.99 13.41
CA ALA A 67 -17.26 -7.90 14.68
C ALA A 67 -16.26 -7.87 15.86
N SER A 68 -15.14 -8.56 15.71
CA SER A 68 -14.00 -8.59 16.63
C SER A 68 -12.72 -8.96 15.86
N ASN A 69 -11.58 -9.04 16.55
CA ASN A 69 -10.33 -9.58 15.98
C ASN A 69 -10.42 -11.07 15.59
N THR A 70 -11.37 -11.83 16.15
CA THR A 70 -11.58 -13.25 15.87
C THR A 70 -12.87 -13.54 15.10
N SER A 71 -13.55 -12.49 14.62
CA SER A 71 -14.80 -12.63 13.87
C SER A 71 -14.86 -11.58 12.77
N ALA A 72 -14.63 -12.02 11.54
CA ALA A 72 -14.68 -11.20 10.35
C ALA A 72 -15.57 -11.81 9.28
N GLN A 73 -16.00 -10.95 8.37
CA GLN A 73 -16.63 -11.35 7.12
C GLN A 73 -16.02 -10.54 6.00
N CYS A 74 -15.74 -11.20 4.87
CA CYS A 74 -15.23 -10.56 3.67
C CYS A 74 -15.98 -11.07 2.44
N TRP A 75 -16.16 -10.19 1.46
CA TRP A 75 -16.83 -10.54 0.22
C TRP A 75 -16.22 -9.82 -0.98
N VAL A 76 -16.24 -10.52 -2.10
CA VAL A 76 -15.91 -9.97 -3.41
C VAL A 76 -17.21 -9.62 -4.11
N HIS A 77 -17.37 -8.38 -4.56
CA HIS A 77 -18.59 -7.93 -5.21
C HIS A 77 -18.34 -6.97 -6.38
N ALA A 78 -19.22 -7.03 -7.38
CA ALA A 78 -19.31 -6.03 -8.43
C ALA A 78 -20.67 -5.35 -8.29
N ASP A 79 -20.66 -4.06 -7.96
CA ASP A 79 -21.85 -3.31 -7.58
C ASP A 79 -22.63 -4.04 -6.46
N ALA A 80 -23.90 -4.36 -6.69
CA ALA A 80 -24.75 -5.07 -5.74
C ALA A 80 -24.57 -6.61 -5.76
N THR A 81 -23.81 -7.16 -6.72
CA THR A 81 -23.69 -8.61 -6.91
C THR A 81 -22.51 -9.18 -6.13
N ILE A 82 -22.81 -10.06 -5.16
CA ILE A 82 -21.79 -10.84 -4.44
C ILE A 82 -21.29 -11.98 -5.32
N LYS A 83 -19.98 -12.03 -5.54
CA LYS A 83 -19.30 -13.08 -6.33
C LYS A 83 -18.75 -14.20 -5.46
N ALA A 84 -18.30 -13.88 -4.24
CA ALA A 84 -17.79 -14.83 -3.27
C ALA A 84 -17.81 -14.21 -1.87
N TYR A 85 -17.88 -15.06 -0.84
CA TYR A 85 -18.03 -14.66 0.56
C TYR A 85 -17.26 -15.61 1.48
N VAL A 86 -16.68 -15.09 2.56
CA VAL A 86 -16.05 -15.85 3.64
C VAL A 86 -16.34 -15.19 4.97
N LYS A 87 -16.56 -15.99 6.02
CA LYS A 87 -16.68 -15.54 7.40
C LYS A 87 -15.97 -16.50 8.34
N GLY A 88 -15.53 -15.98 9.49
CA GLY A 88 -14.86 -16.78 10.52
C GLY A 88 -13.79 -15.99 11.25
N ASP A 89 -12.85 -16.72 11.85
CA ASP A 89 -11.71 -16.16 12.56
C ASP A 89 -10.52 -15.95 11.61
N PRO A 90 -10.10 -14.70 11.34
CA PRO A 90 -8.98 -14.41 10.46
C PRO A 90 -7.62 -14.31 11.20
N SER A 91 -7.60 -14.43 12.54
CA SER A 91 -6.46 -14.07 13.38
C SER A 91 -5.33 -15.11 13.40
N ALA A 92 -5.65 -16.37 13.15
CA ALA A 92 -4.65 -17.43 13.05
C ALA A 92 -3.81 -17.24 11.78
N PRO A 93 -2.50 -17.60 11.76
CA PRO A 93 -1.65 -17.46 10.57
C PRO A 93 -2.21 -18.14 9.30
N ALA A 94 -2.97 -19.23 9.47
CA ALA A 94 -3.65 -19.90 8.37
C ALA A 94 -4.79 -19.08 7.76
N GLY A 95 -5.36 -18.14 8.51
CA GLY A 95 -6.51 -17.34 8.12
C GLY A 95 -7.80 -18.14 7.97
N MET A 96 -8.84 -17.47 7.48
CA MET A 96 -10.10 -18.09 7.06
C MET A 96 -10.11 -18.26 5.54
N THR A 97 -10.78 -19.29 5.03
CA THR A 97 -10.90 -19.57 3.59
C THR A 97 -12.37 -19.83 3.22
N SER A 98 -12.83 -19.31 2.09
CA SER A 98 -14.18 -19.58 1.58
C SER A 98 -14.35 -21.06 1.22
N THR A 99 -15.59 -21.56 1.25
CA THR A 99 -15.90 -22.97 0.96
C THR A 99 -15.40 -23.42 -0.42
N ASP A 100 -15.39 -22.52 -1.40
CA ASP A 100 -14.91 -22.77 -2.77
C ASP A 100 -13.40 -22.53 -2.95
N GLY A 101 -12.68 -22.16 -1.88
CA GLY A 101 -11.23 -21.91 -1.90
C GLY A 101 -10.80 -20.63 -2.62
N LYS A 102 -11.75 -19.81 -3.09
CA LYS A 102 -11.47 -18.63 -3.92
C LYS A 102 -11.12 -17.37 -3.14
N ILE A 103 -11.43 -17.32 -1.84
CA ILE A 103 -11.02 -16.23 -0.95
C ILE A 103 -10.28 -16.84 0.23
N LYS A 104 -9.12 -16.29 0.57
CA LYS A 104 -8.41 -16.55 1.82
C LYS A 104 -8.08 -15.23 2.50
N VAL A 105 -8.38 -15.12 3.79
CA VAL A 105 -8.22 -13.88 4.56
C VAL A 105 -7.44 -14.15 5.83
N PHE A 106 -6.40 -13.35 6.06
CA PHE A 106 -5.75 -13.20 7.35
C PHE A 106 -5.94 -11.76 7.83
N ALA A 107 -6.15 -11.56 9.12
CA ALA A 107 -6.16 -10.24 9.71
C ALA A 107 -5.49 -10.25 11.09
N GLY A 108 -4.46 -9.43 11.26
CA GLY A 108 -3.73 -9.36 12.52
C GLY A 108 -2.37 -8.72 12.36
N ARG A 109 -1.56 -8.87 13.39
CA ARG A 109 -0.24 -8.25 13.47
C ARG A 109 0.75 -8.86 12.48
N ARG A 110 1.51 -8.00 11.80
CA ARG A 110 2.62 -8.34 10.91
C ARG A 110 3.77 -7.36 11.10
N SER A 111 4.99 -7.78 10.76
CA SER A 111 6.10 -6.86 10.57
C SER A 111 5.72 -5.83 9.51
N ASP A 112 6.09 -4.57 9.73
CA ASP A 112 5.84 -3.49 8.78
C ASP A 112 6.71 -3.71 7.52
N PRO A 113 6.12 -3.87 6.32
CA PRO A 113 6.89 -4.04 5.09
C PRO A 113 7.34 -2.70 4.48
N PHE A 114 6.92 -1.55 5.04
CA PHE A 114 7.33 -0.24 4.54
C PHE A 114 8.81 0.00 4.83
N PHE A 115 9.60 0.23 3.79
CA PHE A 115 10.99 0.65 3.91
C PHE A 115 11.09 2.17 3.82
N PHE A 116 11.75 2.82 4.78
CA PHE A 116 11.99 4.26 4.67
C PHE A 116 13.26 4.75 5.35
N ASN A 117 14.15 5.33 4.54
CA ASN A 117 15.30 6.10 5.01
C ASN A 117 14.85 7.51 5.43
N LEU A 118 14.25 7.61 6.62
CA LEU A 118 13.70 8.86 7.14
C LEU A 118 14.74 9.97 7.25
N GLN A 119 15.94 9.66 7.72
CA GLN A 119 16.98 10.68 7.83
C GLN A 119 17.51 11.08 6.45
N GLY A 120 17.77 10.13 5.54
CA GLY A 120 18.14 10.45 4.16
C GLY A 120 17.10 11.34 3.49
N PHE A 121 15.81 11.10 3.73
CA PHE A 121 14.72 11.97 3.26
C PHE A 121 14.76 13.38 3.88
N ARG A 122 15.00 13.51 5.19
CA ARG A 122 15.20 14.81 5.86
C ARG A 122 16.40 15.56 5.30
N ASP A 123 17.51 14.87 5.04
CA ASP A 123 18.73 15.43 4.45
C ASP A 123 18.49 15.92 3.02
N VAL A 124 17.65 15.22 2.25
CA VAL A 124 17.19 15.69 0.93
C VAL A 124 16.35 16.95 1.06
N ILE A 125 15.39 16.99 1.99
CA ILE A 125 14.58 18.20 2.22
C ILE A 125 15.49 19.39 2.54
N GLN A 126 16.48 19.20 3.41
CA GLN A 126 17.40 20.27 3.78
C GLN A 126 18.27 20.72 2.61
N LEU A 127 18.82 19.77 1.83
CA LEU A 127 19.58 20.06 0.61
C LEU A 127 18.80 20.96 -0.36
N PHE A 128 17.53 20.65 -0.63
CA PHE A 128 16.70 21.48 -1.51
C PHE A 128 16.37 22.84 -0.91
N LYS A 129 16.15 22.93 0.41
CA LYS A 129 15.96 24.23 1.09
C LYS A 129 17.18 25.11 0.92
N ASP A 130 18.38 24.58 1.19
CA ASP A 130 19.63 25.32 1.12
C ASP A 130 19.90 25.81 -0.32
N ALA A 131 19.70 24.95 -1.32
CA ALA A 131 19.86 25.31 -2.73
C ALA A 131 18.88 26.40 -3.18
N ILE A 132 17.63 26.38 -2.69
CA ILE A 132 16.65 27.43 -2.97
C ILE A 132 17.05 28.74 -2.28
N THR A 133 17.44 28.70 -1.01
CA THR A 133 17.88 29.88 -0.27
C THR A 133 19.15 30.51 -0.88
N ALA A 134 20.05 29.70 -1.41
CA ALA A 134 21.24 30.15 -2.12
C ALA A 134 20.96 30.66 -3.56
N GLY A 135 19.72 30.63 -4.04
CA GLY A 135 19.34 31.06 -5.39
C GLY A 135 19.80 30.11 -6.51
N GLN A 136 20.29 28.92 -6.17
CA GLN A 136 20.74 27.90 -7.14
C GLN A 136 19.56 27.19 -7.79
N LEU A 137 18.46 27.06 -7.04
CA LEU A 137 17.19 26.51 -7.49
C LEU A 137 16.06 27.50 -7.22
N THR A 138 15.03 27.44 -8.05
CA THR A 138 13.80 28.22 -7.91
C THR A 138 12.60 27.27 -7.98
N ARG A 139 11.42 27.74 -7.55
CA ARG A 139 10.16 27.02 -7.77
C ARG A 139 9.35 27.76 -8.82
N ASN A 140 8.80 27.03 -9.78
CA ASN A 140 7.81 27.60 -10.69
C ASN A 140 6.45 27.79 -9.95
N PRO A 141 5.46 28.45 -10.57
CA PRO A 141 4.14 28.66 -9.95
C PRO A 141 3.38 27.37 -9.56
N PHE A 142 3.76 26.23 -10.12
CA PHE A 142 3.19 24.91 -9.79
C PHE A 142 3.97 24.19 -8.66
N GLY A 143 4.99 24.84 -8.08
CA GLY A 143 5.83 24.27 -7.04
C GLY A 143 6.92 23.33 -7.54
N CYS A 144 7.03 23.10 -8.85
CA CYS A 144 8.11 22.29 -9.43
C CYS A 144 9.44 23.04 -9.37
N ILE A 145 10.52 22.29 -9.14
CA ILE A 145 11.87 22.84 -9.15
C ILE A 145 12.24 23.29 -10.57
N ASN A 146 12.82 24.49 -10.66
CA ASN A 146 13.35 25.08 -11.88
C ASN A 146 14.75 25.66 -11.59
N GLY A 147 15.67 25.57 -12.56
CA GLY A 147 17.05 26.04 -12.44
C GLY A 147 17.83 25.70 -13.70
N GLY A 148 19.10 26.11 -13.78
CA GLY A 148 19.98 25.64 -14.86
C GLY A 148 20.09 24.11 -14.81
N ALA A 149 19.98 23.44 -15.97
CA ALA A 149 19.92 21.97 -16.04
C ALA A 149 21.04 21.29 -15.24
N ALA A 150 22.28 21.81 -15.33
CA ALA A 150 23.42 21.30 -14.56
C ALA A 150 23.24 21.38 -13.03
N ALA A 151 22.68 22.50 -12.52
CA ALA A 151 22.45 22.67 -11.08
C ALA A 151 21.31 21.77 -10.57
N VAL A 152 20.27 21.61 -11.37
CA VAL A 152 19.17 20.67 -11.11
C VAL A 152 19.73 19.25 -11.05
N ASP A 153 20.44 18.80 -12.08
CA ASP A 153 20.98 17.44 -12.17
C ASP A 153 21.94 17.11 -11.03
N ALA A 154 22.85 18.04 -10.69
CA ALA A 154 23.79 17.86 -9.58
C ALA A 154 23.08 17.76 -8.22
N THR A 155 22.05 18.57 -7.99
CA THR A 155 21.26 18.53 -6.75
C THR A 155 20.50 17.21 -6.65
N PHE A 156 19.86 16.76 -7.74
CA PHE A 156 19.15 15.48 -7.78
C PHE A 156 20.10 14.28 -7.64
N ALA A 157 21.31 14.34 -8.19
CA ALA A 157 22.34 13.30 -7.98
C ALA A 157 22.73 13.19 -6.50
N THR A 158 22.97 14.33 -5.85
CA THR A 158 23.27 14.38 -4.41
C THR A 158 22.09 13.88 -3.58
N ALA A 159 20.86 14.24 -3.96
CA ALA A 159 19.65 13.79 -3.28
C ALA A 159 19.47 12.28 -3.35
N ARG A 160 19.69 11.66 -4.52
CA ARG A 160 19.66 10.20 -4.67
C ARG A 160 20.68 9.53 -3.73
N ASN A 161 21.91 10.04 -3.68
CA ASN A 161 22.94 9.49 -2.79
C ASN A 161 22.51 9.57 -1.32
N LYS A 162 21.91 10.69 -0.88
CA LYS A 162 21.39 10.84 0.49
C LYS A 162 20.27 9.85 0.81
N LEU A 163 19.39 9.54 -0.14
CA LEU A 163 18.33 8.54 0.06
C LEU A 163 18.86 7.10 0.14
N MET A 164 19.99 6.81 -0.50
CA MET A 164 20.58 5.46 -0.56
C MET A 164 21.65 5.21 0.51
N THR A 165 22.11 6.24 1.21
CA THR A 165 23.18 6.13 2.21
C THR A 165 22.65 6.21 3.62
N LEU A 166 23.33 5.51 4.52
CA LEU A 166 23.09 5.64 5.95
C LEU A 166 23.48 7.05 6.39
N SER A 167 22.56 7.78 6.99
CA SER A 167 22.89 9.08 7.58
C SER A 167 23.49 8.86 8.97
N ALA A 168 24.55 9.60 9.31
CA ALA A 168 25.20 9.49 10.62
C ALA A 168 24.36 10.13 11.77
N THR A 169 23.26 10.80 11.43
CA THR A 169 22.41 11.51 12.40
C THR A 169 21.16 10.68 12.70
N PRO A 170 20.86 10.38 13.97
CA PRO A 170 19.59 9.72 14.32
C PRO A 170 18.38 10.60 14.00
N ALA A 171 17.41 10.05 13.29
CA ALA A 171 16.07 10.62 13.17
C ALA A 171 15.12 9.85 14.08
N ALA A 172 14.69 10.40 15.23
CA ALA A 172 13.63 9.74 16.00
C ALA A 172 12.38 9.50 15.10
N PRO A 173 11.76 8.30 15.13
CA PRO A 173 11.97 7.20 16.08
C PRO A 173 13.07 6.18 15.69
N CYS A 174 13.78 6.38 14.58
CA CYS A 174 14.83 5.49 14.10
C CYS A 174 16.17 5.68 14.83
N ASN A 175 16.95 4.61 14.94
CA ASN A 175 18.34 4.72 15.41
C ASN A 175 19.22 5.32 14.31
N ALA A 176 20.35 5.93 14.69
CA ALA A 176 21.31 6.53 13.76
C ALA A 176 21.91 5.52 12.75
N THR A 177 21.83 4.22 13.07
CA THR A 177 22.39 3.15 12.25
C THR A 177 21.35 2.48 11.35
N ASP A 178 20.12 2.97 11.31
CA ASP A 178 19.01 2.30 10.63
C ASP A 178 18.67 3.02 9.32
N ILE A 179 19.05 2.41 8.19
CA ILE A 179 18.62 2.90 6.87
C ILE A 179 17.11 2.70 6.66
N ASP A 180 16.54 1.70 7.33
CA ASP A 180 15.11 1.46 7.37
C ASP A 180 14.58 1.79 8.77
N CYS A 181 13.86 2.90 8.86
CA CYS A 181 13.27 3.36 10.12
C CYS A 181 12.19 2.42 10.67
N PHE A 182 11.56 1.63 9.80
CA PHE A 182 10.38 0.84 10.14
C PHE A 182 10.72 -0.65 10.33
N LYS A 183 11.99 -1.06 10.14
CA LYS A 183 12.42 -2.47 10.16
C LYS A 183 12.05 -3.25 11.43
N THR A 184 11.92 -2.58 12.57
CA THR A 184 11.54 -3.21 13.86
C THR A 184 10.07 -2.98 14.23
N LEU A 185 9.35 -2.20 13.42
CA LEU A 185 7.96 -1.86 13.68
C LEU A 185 7.03 -2.94 13.16
N ASN A 186 5.83 -2.90 13.70
CA ASN A 186 4.76 -3.79 13.33
C ASN A 186 3.55 -2.96 12.94
N VAL A 187 2.68 -3.57 12.15
CA VAL A 187 1.40 -3.03 11.70
C VAL A 187 0.31 -4.05 12.00
N MET A 188 -0.92 -3.58 12.04
CA MET A 188 -2.07 -4.45 11.81
C MET A 188 -2.28 -4.56 10.29
N ALA A 189 -2.59 -5.76 9.80
CA ALA A 189 -2.77 -5.98 8.37
C ALA A 189 -4.07 -6.74 8.10
N VAL A 190 -4.75 -6.35 7.02
CA VAL A 190 -5.76 -7.18 6.36
C VAL A 190 -5.10 -7.74 5.10
N VAL A 191 -4.97 -9.06 5.03
CA VAL A 191 -4.36 -9.79 3.92
C VAL A 191 -5.44 -10.63 3.27
N VAL A 192 -5.74 -10.39 2.00
CA VAL A 192 -6.71 -11.16 1.23
C VAL A 192 -6.04 -11.73 -0.01
N GLN A 193 -6.12 -13.04 -0.19
CA GLN A 193 -5.84 -13.68 -1.46
C GLN A 193 -7.16 -14.01 -2.14
N VAL A 194 -7.35 -13.52 -3.35
CA VAL A 194 -8.55 -13.77 -4.17
C VAL A 194 -8.18 -14.51 -5.45
N ASP A 195 -9.02 -15.45 -5.84
CA ASP A 195 -8.94 -16.07 -7.16
C ASP A 195 -9.12 -15.01 -8.25
N LYS A 196 -8.24 -15.02 -9.26
CA LYS A 196 -8.21 -14.03 -10.34
C LYS A 196 -9.55 -13.97 -11.08
N THR A 197 -10.26 -15.09 -11.21
CA THR A 197 -11.56 -15.14 -11.93
C THR A 197 -12.64 -14.29 -11.27
N LEU A 198 -12.51 -13.97 -9.97
CA LEU A 198 -13.47 -13.11 -9.28
C LEU A 198 -13.29 -11.62 -9.60
N VAL A 199 -12.04 -11.21 -9.88
CA VAL A 199 -11.66 -9.78 -9.98
C VAL A 199 -11.17 -9.37 -11.36
N ASN A 200 -10.88 -10.32 -12.25
CA ASN A 200 -10.42 -10.06 -13.61
C ASN A 200 -11.46 -10.49 -14.63
N ALA A 201 -12.15 -9.53 -15.24
CA ALA A 201 -13.06 -9.82 -16.35
C ALA A 201 -12.34 -10.48 -17.54
N THR A 202 -13.06 -11.32 -18.28
CA THR A 202 -12.53 -12.05 -19.44
C THR A 202 -11.91 -11.10 -20.46
N GLY A 203 -10.70 -11.44 -20.94
CA GLY A 203 -9.95 -10.63 -21.90
C GLY A 203 -9.12 -9.50 -21.28
N ASN A 204 -9.29 -9.21 -19.99
CA ASN A 204 -8.47 -8.22 -19.30
C ASN A 204 -7.13 -8.83 -18.86
N THR A 205 -6.06 -8.03 -18.94
CA THR A 205 -4.68 -8.47 -18.68
C THR A 205 -3.96 -7.63 -17.64
N ILE A 206 -4.53 -6.49 -17.23
CA ILE A 206 -3.98 -5.61 -16.20
C ILE A 206 -5.00 -5.41 -15.09
N VAL A 207 -4.51 -5.34 -13.85
CA VAL A 207 -5.28 -5.00 -12.65
C VAL A 207 -4.66 -3.79 -11.96
N GLY A 208 -5.50 -2.81 -11.62
CA GLY A 208 -5.15 -1.68 -10.76
C GLY A 208 -5.88 -1.81 -9.43
N VAL A 209 -5.18 -1.50 -8.34
CA VAL A 209 -5.75 -1.62 -6.99
C VAL A 209 -5.48 -0.37 -6.18
N TRP A 210 -6.49 0.06 -5.43
CA TRP A 210 -6.35 1.03 -4.35
C TRP A 210 -7.22 0.62 -3.17
N GLY A 211 -6.94 1.17 -1.99
CA GLY A 211 -7.65 0.83 -0.76
C GLY A 211 -8.39 2.02 -0.15
N SER A 212 -9.44 1.74 0.60
CA SER A 212 -10.12 2.72 1.45
C SER A 212 -10.64 2.11 2.75
N THR A 213 -10.88 2.97 3.73
CA THR A 213 -11.57 2.62 4.97
C THR A 213 -12.79 3.51 5.15
N HIS A 214 -13.89 2.92 5.61
CA HIS A 214 -15.16 3.62 5.83
C HIS A 214 -15.67 3.35 7.25
N ALA A 215 -16.56 4.21 7.74
CA ALA A 215 -17.41 3.83 8.86
C ALA A 215 -18.22 2.60 8.45
N ALA A 216 -18.28 1.59 9.33
CA ALA A 216 -19.13 0.44 9.08
C ALA A 216 -20.62 0.88 9.10
N PRO A 217 -21.47 0.29 8.23
CA PRO A 217 -22.90 0.55 8.23
C PRO A 217 -23.59 0.03 9.49
#